data_AF-A0A2G2A9D8-F1
#
_entry.id   AF-A0A2G2A9D8-F1
#
_cell.length_a   1.000
_cell.length_b   1.000
_cell.length_c   1.000
_cell.angle_alpha   90.00
_cell.angle_beta   90.00
_cell.angle_gamma   90.00
#
_symmetry.space_group_name_H-M   'P 1'
#
loop_
_entity.id
_entity.type
_entity.pdbx_description
1 polymer ?
#
loop_
_entity_poly.entity_id
_entity_poly.type
_entity_poly.pdbx_seq_one_letter_code
_entity_poly.pdbx_strand_id
1 'polypeptide(L)'
;MTTYAYKVVPAPKKGQRAKGVKTREGRFANALEVVMNELGAQGWEYQRTDTLPCEERAGLTGRTTTFQNMLVFRRAIEAEAAPAPRELDPAPVALAAPAPAIAKPEERAPEDATETESGSAAQDDPPKDNVNADPTPEKQQSTGVAAE
;
A
#
# COMPACT_ATOMS: atom_id res chain seq x y z
N MET A 1 -17.41 -15.40 -21.37
CA MET A 1 -18.19 -15.07 -20.17
C MET A 1 -17.22 -14.53 -19.14
N THR A 2 -17.46 -13.35 -18.59
CA THR A 2 -16.55 -12.75 -17.59
C THR A 2 -16.78 -13.42 -16.24
N THR A 3 -15.72 -13.93 -15.63
CA THR A 3 -15.74 -14.45 -14.25
C THR A 3 -15.29 -13.35 -13.29
N TYR A 4 -15.81 -13.36 -12.07
CA TYR A 4 -15.51 -12.36 -11.05
C TYR A 4 -15.02 -13.01 -9.77
N ALA A 5 -13.97 -12.45 -9.18
CA ALA A 5 -13.62 -12.68 -7.79
C ALA A 5 -14.38 -11.69 -6.92
N TYR A 6 -14.81 -12.12 -5.72
CA TYR A 6 -15.45 -11.26 -4.74
C TYR A 6 -14.61 -11.18 -3.47
N LYS A 7 -14.60 -9.99 -2.86
CA LYS A 7 -14.00 -9.75 -1.54
C LYS A 7 -15.03 -9.04 -0.67
N VAL A 8 -15.19 -9.52 0.56
CA VAL A 8 -16.10 -8.93 1.53
C VAL A 8 -15.31 -8.55 2.77
N VAL A 9 -15.47 -7.30 3.21
CA VAL A 9 -14.76 -6.77 4.39
C VAL A 9 -15.76 -6.09 5.32
N PRO A 10 -15.55 -6.13 6.66
CA PRO A 10 -16.42 -5.41 7.58
C PRO A 10 -16.32 -3.90 7.35
N ALA A 11 -17.45 -3.21 7.41
CA ALA A 11 -17.46 -1.75 7.35
C ALA A 11 -16.76 -1.17 8.60
N PRO A 12 -16.06 -0.02 8.48
CA PRO A 12 -15.44 0.64 9.62
C PRO A 12 -16.45 0.97 10.72
N LYS A 13 -16.23 0.42 11.91
CA LYS A 13 -17.10 0.65 13.10
C LYS A 13 -16.84 2.00 13.77
N LYS A 14 -15.72 2.64 13.46
CA LYS A 14 -15.30 3.92 14.04
C LYS A 14 -14.80 4.82 12.93
N GLY A 15 -15.08 6.11 13.06
CA GLY A 15 -14.52 7.12 12.16
C GLY A 15 -13.03 7.35 12.44
N GLN A 16 -12.30 7.71 11.38
CA GLN A 16 -10.87 8.00 11.40
C GLN A 16 -10.63 9.52 11.33
N ARG A 17 -9.68 10.01 12.13
CA ARG A 17 -9.28 11.43 12.07
C ARG A 17 -8.32 11.63 10.91
N ALA A 18 -8.50 12.75 10.20
CA ALA A 18 -7.57 13.20 9.17
C ALA A 18 -7.48 14.73 9.19
N LYS A 19 -6.48 15.27 8.50
CA LYS A 19 -6.30 16.73 8.38
C LYS A 19 -7.56 17.35 7.74
N GLY A 20 -8.14 18.35 8.40
CA GLY A 20 -9.38 19.00 7.95
C GLY A 20 -10.68 18.28 8.34
N VAL A 21 -10.63 17.04 8.82
CA VAL A 21 -11.82 16.26 9.22
C VAL A 21 -12.10 16.46 10.72
N LYS A 22 -13.03 17.36 11.02
CA LYS A 22 -13.36 17.73 12.41
C LYS A 22 -14.61 17.02 12.95
N THR A 23 -15.62 16.83 12.10
CA THR A 23 -16.95 16.31 12.46
C THR A 23 -16.96 14.79 12.62
N ARG A 24 -17.98 14.24 13.29
CA ARG A 24 -18.12 12.79 13.49
C ARG A 24 -18.41 12.09 12.17
N GLU A 25 -19.32 12.66 11.38
CA GLU A 25 -19.73 12.20 10.05
C GLU A 25 -18.53 12.18 9.11
N GLY A 26 -17.73 13.25 9.11
CA GLY A 26 -16.52 13.35 8.29
C GLY A 26 -15.51 12.28 8.65
N ARG A 27 -15.38 11.91 9.93
CA ARG A 27 -14.48 10.82 10.34
C ARG A 27 -14.96 9.47 9.82
N PHE A 28 -16.26 9.21 9.83
CA PHE A 28 -16.82 7.98 9.25
C PHE A 28 -16.64 7.94 7.74
N ALA A 29 -16.91 9.06 7.04
CA ALA A 29 -16.67 9.17 5.60
C ALA A 29 -15.20 8.91 5.27
N ASN A 30 -14.27 9.51 6.01
CA ASN A 30 -12.83 9.28 5.82
C ASN A 30 -12.44 7.82 6.04
N ALA A 31 -12.94 7.16 7.09
CA ALA A 31 -12.65 5.75 7.32
C ALA A 31 -13.15 4.86 6.18
N LEU A 32 -14.34 5.15 5.64
CA LEU A 32 -14.89 4.42 4.51
C LEU A 32 -14.08 4.66 3.24
N GLU A 33 -13.76 5.92 2.96
CA GLU A 33 -12.95 6.35 1.82
C GLU A 33 -11.57 5.66 1.82
N VAL A 34 -10.90 5.56 2.97
CA VAL A 34 -9.61 4.87 3.10
C VAL A 34 -9.72 3.41 2.63
N VAL A 35 -10.72 2.67 3.12
CA VAL A 35 -10.92 1.25 2.73
C VAL A 35 -11.26 1.13 1.25
N MET A 36 -12.13 2.02 0.73
CA MET A 36 -12.51 2.00 -0.68
C MET A 36 -11.32 2.30 -1.59
N ASN A 37 -10.49 3.28 -1.24
CA ASN A 37 -9.31 3.63 -2.02
C ASN A 37 -8.23 2.54 -1.94
N GLU A 38 -8.02 1.94 -0.77
CA GLU A 38 -7.06 0.84 -0.61
C GLU A 38 -7.42 -0.36 -1.48
N LEU A 39 -8.71 -0.75 -1.49
CA LEU A 39 -9.19 -1.86 -2.32
C LEU A 39 -9.28 -1.47 -3.79
N GLY A 40 -9.69 -0.23 -4.09
CA GLY A 40 -9.70 0.32 -5.45
C GLY A 40 -8.30 0.31 -6.07
N ALA A 41 -7.26 0.66 -5.32
CA ALA A 41 -5.86 0.59 -5.75
C ALA A 41 -5.41 -0.84 -6.08
N GLN A 42 -6.04 -1.85 -5.47
CA GLN A 42 -5.81 -3.27 -5.76
C GLN A 42 -6.70 -3.81 -6.90
N GLY A 43 -7.46 -2.94 -7.59
CA GLY A 43 -8.35 -3.30 -8.68
C GLY A 43 -9.71 -3.86 -8.24
N TRP A 44 -10.11 -3.66 -6.98
CA TRP A 44 -11.44 -4.03 -6.51
C TRP A 44 -12.47 -2.92 -6.75
N GLU A 45 -13.61 -3.28 -7.31
CA GLU A 45 -14.74 -2.41 -7.57
C GLU A 45 -15.80 -2.58 -6.47
N TYR A 46 -16.15 -1.48 -5.79
CA TYR A 46 -17.22 -1.48 -4.79
C TYR A 46 -18.57 -1.82 -5.44
N GLN A 47 -19.34 -2.71 -4.80
CA GLN A 47 -20.65 -3.12 -5.28
C GLN A 47 -21.77 -2.61 -4.39
N ARG A 48 -21.71 -2.93 -3.09
CA ARG A 48 -22.75 -2.59 -2.12
C ARG A 48 -22.28 -2.78 -0.69
N THR A 49 -23.12 -2.34 0.25
CA THR A 49 -23.03 -2.69 1.67
C THR A 49 -24.19 -3.63 2.00
N ASP A 50 -23.88 -4.77 2.63
CA ASP A 50 -24.86 -5.71 3.15
C ASP A 50 -24.90 -5.62 4.69
N THR A 51 -26.09 -5.71 5.28
CA THR A 51 -26.28 -5.72 6.74
C THR A 51 -26.69 -7.12 7.18
N LEU A 52 -25.86 -7.78 7.98
CA LEU A 52 -26.05 -9.17 8.40
C LEU A 52 -26.27 -9.27 9.91
N PRO A 53 -27.20 -10.13 10.38
CA PRO A 53 -27.33 -10.45 11.80
C PRO A 53 -26.16 -11.32 12.27
N CYS A 54 -25.67 -11.06 13.47
CA CYS A 54 -24.61 -11.81 14.15
C CYS A 54 -25.10 -12.15 15.56
N GLU A 55 -25.23 -13.45 15.87
CA GLU A 55 -25.58 -13.89 17.22
C GLU A 55 -24.34 -13.88 18.11
N GLU A 56 -24.38 -13.09 19.17
CA GLU A 56 -23.34 -13.03 20.19
C GLU A 56 -23.90 -13.47 21.54
N ARG A 57 -23.05 -14.06 22.39
CA ARG A 57 -23.47 -14.44 23.75
C ARG A 57 -23.64 -13.18 24.59
N ALA A 58 -24.79 -13.06 25.25
CA ALA A 58 -25.10 -11.98 26.17
C ALA A 58 -25.26 -12.53 27.60
N GLY A 59 -24.34 -12.17 28.48
CA GLY A 59 -24.37 -12.58 29.89
C GLY A 59 -24.20 -14.10 30.10
N LEU A 60 -24.78 -14.63 31.19
CA LEU A 60 -24.57 -16.02 31.62
C LEU A 60 -25.39 -17.03 30.79
N THR A 61 -26.57 -16.66 30.29
CA THR A 61 -27.49 -17.58 29.58
C THR A 61 -28.15 -16.98 28.33
N GLY A 62 -27.92 -15.70 28.02
CA GLY A 62 -28.57 -15.02 26.89
C GLY A 62 -27.78 -15.07 25.58
N ARG A 63 -28.49 -14.84 24.47
CA ARG A 63 -27.93 -14.47 23.17
C ARG A 63 -28.52 -13.13 22.73
N THR A 64 -27.74 -12.32 22.03
CA THR A 64 -28.18 -11.06 21.44
C THR A 64 -27.77 -11.03 19.98
N THR A 65 -28.67 -10.56 19.12
CA THR A 65 -28.38 -10.34 17.71
C THR A 65 -27.85 -8.93 17.52
N THR A 66 -26.59 -8.81 17.08
CA THR A 66 -26.01 -7.55 16.61
C THR A 66 -26.09 -7.50 15.08
N PHE A 67 -26.16 -6.32 14.49
CA PHE A 67 -26.11 -6.17 13.04
C PHE A 67 -24.73 -5.66 12.62
N GLN A 68 -24.09 -6.37 11.69
CA GLN A 68 -22.80 -5.97 11.12
C GLN A 68 -22.98 -5.57 9.67
N ASN A 69 -22.40 -4.43 9.31
CA ASN A 69 -22.34 -3.97 7.93
C ASN A 69 -21.08 -4.51 7.25
N MET A 70 -21.24 -5.06 6.05
CA MET A 70 -20.19 -5.68 5.25
C MET A 70 -20.12 -4.99 3.89
N LEU A 71 -18.94 -4.56 3.49
CA LEU A 71 -18.68 -3.95 2.18
C LEU A 71 -18.32 -5.05 1.19
N VAL A 72 -19.03 -5.12 0.08
CA VAL A 72 -18.84 -6.11 -0.98
C VAL A 72 -18.12 -5.47 -2.16
N PHE A 73 -17.04 -6.10 -2.58
CA PHE A 73 -16.25 -5.71 -3.74
C PHE A 73 -16.14 -6.86 -4.73
N ARG A 74 -15.94 -6.54 -6.01
CA ARG A 74 -15.64 -7.51 -7.06
C ARG A 74 -14.43 -7.09 -7.87
N ARG A 75 -13.79 -8.03 -8.57
CA ARG A 75 -12.86 -7.74 -9.66
C ARG A 75 -13.02 -8.79 -10.75
N ALA A 76 -12.88 -8.39 -12.01
CA ALA A 76 -12.87 -9.34 -13.11
C ALA A 76 -11.64 -10.25 -12.98
N ILE A 77 -11.83 -11.55 -13.18
CA ILE A 77 -10.73 -12.49 -13.38
C ILE A 77 -10.58 -12.59 -14.89
N GLU A 78 -9.49 -12.06 -15.43
CA GLU A 78 -9.13 -12.40 -16.80
C GLU A 78 -8.85 -13.91 -16.82
N ALA A 79 -9.71 -14.67 -17.49
CA ALA A 79 -9.33 -16.00 -17.91
C ALA A 79 -8.10 -15.80 -18.79
N GLU A 80 -6.96 -16.33 -18.36
CA GLU A 80 -5.67 -16.23 -19.04
C GLU A 80 -5.88 -16.45 -20.54
N ALA A 81 -5.97 -15.35 -21.28
CA ALA A 81 -6.03 -15.41 -22.72
C ALA A 81 -4.65 -15.90 -23.12
N ALA A 82 -4.61 -17.05 -23.79
CA ALA A 82 -3.38 -17.59 -24.37
C ALA A 82 -2.56 -16.44 -24.99
N PRO A 83 -1.25 -16.39 -24.76
CA PRO A 83 -0.44 -15.23 -25.14
C PRO A 83 -0.68 -14.91 -26.61
N ALA A 84 -1.20 -13.70 -26.86
CA ALA A 84 -1.28 -13.17 -28.21
C ALA A 84 0.15 -13.16 -28.79
N PRO A 85 0.36 -13.58 -30.04
CA PRO A 85 1.67 -13.50 -30.68
C PRO A 85 2.20 -12.07 -30.56
N ARG A 86 3.35 -11.90 -29.89
CA ARG A 86 4.10 -10.64 -29.96
C ARG A 86 4.47 -10.42 -31.42
N GLU A 87 3.87 -9.44 -32.06
CA GLU A 87 4.41 -8.89 -33.30
C GLU A 87 5.78 -8.30 -32.95
N LEU A 88 6.84 -8.87 -33.54
CA LEU A 88 8.20 -8.40 -33.38
C LEU A 88 8.28 -7.02 -34.03
N ASP A 89 8.60 -5.99 -33.25
CA ASP A 89 8.89 -4.66 -33.79
C ASP A 89 9.98 -4.77 -34.87
N PRO A 90 9.83 -4.09 -36.02
CA PRO A 90 10.87 -4.11 -37.05
C PRO A 90 12.14 -3.44 -36.51
N ALA A 91 13.26 -4.16 -36.61
CA ALA A 91 14.57 -3.66 -36.21
C ALA A 91 14.89 -2.32 -36.89
N PRO A 92 15.48 -1.35 -36.17
CA PRO A 92 15.83 -0.06 -36.77
C PRO A 92 16.91 -0.26 -37.85
N VAL A 93 16.61 0.17 -39.07
CA VAL A 93 17.58 0.24 -40.17
C VAL A 93 18.61 1.32 -39.80
N ALA A 94 19.85 0.91 -39.56
CA ALA A 94 20.95 1.82 -39.29
C ALA A 94 21.21 2.71 -40.52
N LEU A 95 21.02 4.03 -40.38
CA LEU A 95 21.52 5.00 -41.36
C LEU A 95 23.05 4.95 -41.33
N ALA A 96 23.66 4.60 -42.46
CA ALA A 96 25.10 4.65 -42.64
C ALA A 96 25.60 6.10 -42.53
N ALA A 97 26.48 6.36 -41.55
CA ALA A 97 27.25 7.60 -41.48
C ALA A 97 28.36 7.58 -42.56
N PRO A 98 28.69 8.72 -43.20
CA PRO A 98 29.78 8.78 -44.15
C PRO A 98 31.14 8.64 -43.46
N ALA A 99 32.05 7.93 -44.14
CA ALA A 99 33.36 7.49 -43.68
C ALA A 99 34.30 8.64 -43.23
N PRO A 100 35.19 8.39 -42.25
CA PRO A 100 36.16 9.39 -41.80
C PRO A 100 37.31 9.55 -42.80
N ALA A 101 37.69 10.80 -43.07
CA ALA A 101 38.89 11.13 -43.83
C ALA A 101 40.14 10.67 -43.06
N ILE A 102 40.99 9.92 -43.77
CA ILE A 102 42.25 9.35 -43.28
C ILE A 102 43.26 10.47 -43.02
N ALA A 103 43.74 10.60 -41.79
CA ALA A 103 45.01 11.26 -41.48
C ALA A 103 46.00 10.21 -40.95
N LYS A 104 47.09 10.00 -41.68
CA LYS A 104 48.22 9.10 -41.34
C LYS A 104 49.23 9.86 -40.45
N PRO A 105 50.23 9.19 -39.82
CA PRO A 105 50.49 9.28 -38.39
C PRO A 105 51.86 9.91 -38.09
N GLU A 106 52.01 10.57 -36.94
CA GLU A 106 53.33 10.92 -36.38
C GLU A 106 53.48 10.38 -34.95
N GLU A 107 54.09 9.19 -34.92
CA GLU A 107 55.08 8.68 -33.99
C GLU A 107 55.63 9.63 -32.90
N ARG A 108 55.41 9.30 -31.62
CA ARG A 108 56.46 9.26 -30.58
C ARG A 108 55.98 8.53 -29.31
N ALA A 109 56.59 7.37 -29.04
CA ALA A 109 56.73 6.77 -27.70
C ALA A 109 57.94 7.46 -26.99
N PRO A 110 58.11 7.44 -25.64
CA PRO A 110 57.90 6.27 -24.81
C PRO A 110 57.28 6.49 -23.41
N GLU A 111 57.05 5.33 -22.81
CA GLU A 111 56.70 4.98 -21.43
C GLU A 111 57.43 5.81 -20.36
N ASP A 112 56.71 6.20 -19.29
CA ASP A 112 57.08 5.90 -17.89
C ASP A 112 55.94 6.33 -16.93
N ALA A 113 55.99 5.78 -15.72
CA ALA A 113 55.37 6.24 -14.46
C ALA A 113 54.07 5.54 -13.97
N THR A 114 54.31 4.42 -13.29
CA THR A 114 53.97 4.17 -11.86
C THR A 114 52.52 4.27 -11.36
N GLU A 115 52.04 3.12 -10.86
CA GLU A 115 51.13 3.00 -9.71
C GLU A 115 51.56 3.90 -8.55
N THR A 116 50.63 4.51 -7.82
CA THR A 116 50.56 4.45 -6.33
C THR A 116 49.21 4.98 -5.84
N GLU A 117 48.66 4.23 -4.90
CA GLU A 117 47.48 4.47 -4.07
C GLU A 117 47.58 5.71 -3.15
N SER A 118 46.44 6.33 -2.86
CA SER A 118 46.06 6.90 -1.55
C SER A 118 44.79 7.72 -1.76
N GLY A 119 43.69 7.55 -1.03
CA GLY A 119 43.60 7.35 0.41
C GLY A 119 42.98 8.62 1.01
N SER A 120 41.71 8.57 1.40
CA SER A 120 41.07 9.42 2.42
C SER A 120 39.60 8.96 2.55
N ALA A 121 39.18 8.25 3.60
CA ALA A 121 38.88 8.76 4.95
C ALA A 121 37.99 10.01 4.90
N ALA A 122 36.91 10.17 5.65
CA ALA A 122 36.13 9.36 6.59
C ALA A 122 34.88 10.23 6.88
N GLN A 123 33.79 9.66 7.37
CA GLN A 123 33.17 10.02 8.66
C GLN A 123 31.70 9.61 8.74
N ASP A 124 31.47 8.72 9.71
CA ASP A 124 30.24 8.42 10.40
C ASP A 124 29.55 9.65 10.99
N ASP A 125 28.21 9.60 11.05
CA ASP A 125 27.48 10.03 12.24
C ASP A 125 26.13 9.26 12.35
N PRO A 126 25.79 8.66 13.51
CA PRO A 126 24.58 7.85 13.68
C PRO A 126 23.42 8.64 14.33
N PRO A 127 22.14 8.32 14.05
CA PRO A 127 21.02 8.83 14.85
C PRO A 127 20.67 7.89 16.01
N LYS A 128 20.54 8.51 17.19
CA LYS A 128 20.26 7.92 18.50
C LYS A 128 18.83 7.37 18.62
N ASP A 129 18.74 6.31 19.41
CA ASP A 129 17.54 5.71 19.99
C ASP A 129 16.63 6.72 20.70
N ASN A 130 15.32 6.60 20.48
CA ASN A 130 14.31 7.20 21.36
C ASN A 130 13.34 6.12 21.83
N VAL A 131 13.54 5.71 23.08
CA VAL A 131 12.61 4.94 23.91
C VAL A 131 11.48 5.87 24.37
N ASN A 132 10.24 5.46 24.20
CA ASN A 132 9.09 5.87 25.02
C ASN A 132 8.13 4.67 25.07
N ALA A 133 8.10 3.91 26.16
CA ALA A 133 7.41 4.21 27.42
C ALA A 133 5.89 4.01 27.29
N ASP A 134 5.48 2.88 27.85
CA ASP A 134 4.16 2.30 28.04
C ASP A 134 3.29 3.15 29.00
N PRO A 135 1.99 3.37 28.73
CA PRO A 135 1.05 3.79 29.76
C PRO A 135 0.07 2.67 30.14
N THR A 136 0.20 2.23 31.39
CA THR A 136 -0.76 1.41 32.14
C THR A 136 -2.17 2.04 32.16
N PRO A 137 -3.27 1.26 32.00
CA PRO A 137 -4.62 1.78 32.22
C PRO A 137 -5.02 1.70 33.70
N GLU A 138 -5.44 2.85 34.22
CA GLU A 138 -5.93 3.13 35.56
C GLU A 138 -7.35 2.56 35.78
N LYS A 139 -7.59 1.99 36.97
CA LYS A 139 -8.86 1.45 37.45
C LYS A 139 -9.89 2.58 37.64
N GLN A 140 -11.03 2.51 36.96
CA GLN A 140 -12.22 3.28 37.37
C GLN A 140 -13.19 2.39 38.14
N GLN A 141 -13.24 2.66 39.45
CA GLN A 141 -14.35 2.30 40.31
C GLN A 141 -15.51 3.24 40.00
N SER A 142 -16.71 2.71 39.75
CA SER A 142 -17.95 3.48 39.91
C SER A 142 -18.84 2.72 40.87
N THR A 143 -18.97 3.33 42.03
CA THR A 143 -19.94 3.07 43.10
C THR A 143 -21.37 3.13 42.58
N GLY A 144 -22.23 2.28 43.14
CA GLY A 144 -23.65 2.22 42.82
C GLY A 144 -24.46 3.39 43.39
N VAL A 145 -25.71 3.48 42.94
CA VAL A 145 -26.81 4.09 43.67
C VAL A 145 -28.06 3.23 43.41
N ALA A 146 -28.68 2.83 44.52
CA ALA A 146 -29.97 2.17 44.61
C ALA A 146 -31.09 3.20 44.82
N ALA A 147 -32.34 2.71 44.76
CA ALA A 147 -33.61 3.39 45.08
C ALA A 147 -34.14 4.31 43.97
N GLU A 148 -35.43 4.34 43.64
CA GLU A 148 -36.65 3.93 44.36
C GLU A 148 -37.74 3.56 43.34
#